data_AF-A0A7S0T8L6-F1
#
_entry.id   AF-A0A7S0T8L6-F1
#
_cell.length_a   1.000
_cell.length_b   1.000
_cell.length_c   1.000
_cell.angle_alpha   90.00
_cell.angle_beta   90.00
_cell.angle_gamma   90.00
#
_symmetry.space_group_name_H-M   'P 1'
#
loop_
_entity.id
_entity.type
_entity.pdbx_description
1 polymer ?
#
loop_
_entity_poly.entity_id
_entity_poly.type
_entity_poly.pdbx_seq_one_letter_code
_entity_poly.pdbx_strand_id
1 'polypeptide(L)'
;RGAAAKLRRQKKTMSSSTVMKDGVALPNGLARFLGRTVEKLHGAPKTAAPRVHSRVRKQEPPNVVVSHHADGVDVLHLYSGKQICAMDLPNPGLHVDLDGDGVVDHVEAHGWKSRAANTPQCWATVTAGEPPAVAKRVLSATICRGGSGMSGHRAAIAAGHDHRVVDVVPPVSLRRLPETANELARPLDAMSRDAIFLNNRGDLTCYDVRDGARRRWQLRTTAGWDNDGVVSPSLTAFSTRVGGYVDLAV
;
A
#
# COMPACT_ATOMS: atom_id res chain seq x y z
N ARG A 1 51.32 -4.00 -73.55
CA ARG A 1 51.86 -3.69 -72.19
C ARG A 1 50.66 -3.67 -71.24
N GLY A 2 50.76 -4.30 -70.06
CA GLY A 2 49.71 -4.32 -69.03
C GLY A 2 48.59 -5.31 -69.32
N ALA A 3 48.45 -6.36 -68.50
CA ALA A 3 47.51 -7.46 -68.75
C ALA A 3 46.68 -7.81 -67.50
N ALA A 4 45.48 -8.35 -67.78
CA ALA A 4 44.60 -9.13 -66.92
C ALA A 4 43.99 -8.46 -65.67
N ALA A 5 42.73 -8.83 -65.40
CA ALA A 5 41.91 -8.30 -64.33
C ALA A 5 41.24 -9.43 -63.54
N LYS A 6 40.66 -9.08 -62.38
CA LYS A 6 39.63 -9.86 -61.64
C LYS A 6 40.12 -11.19 -61.03
N LEU A 7 39.48 -11.76 -60.00
CA LEU A 7 38.28 -11.36 -59.24
C LEU A 7 38.46 -11.73 -57.75
N ARG A 8 37.57 -11.23 -56.89
CA ARG A 8 37.66 -11.29 -55.42
C ARG A 8 36.48 -12.07 -54.82
N ARG A 9 36.70 -12.68 -53.65
CA ARG A 9 35.79 -12.76 -52.46
C ARG A 9 35.14 -14.12 -52.10
N GLN A 10 35.66 -14.69 -51.00
CA GLN A 10 35.02 -15.36 -49.85
C GLN A 10 33.73 -16.20 -50.00
N LYS A 11 33.71 -17.34 -49.29
CA LYS A 11 32.53 -17.85 -48.57
C LYS A 11 32.92 -18.40 -47.19
N LYS A 12 31.96 -18.47 -46.27
CA LYS A 12 32.11 -18.79 -44.83
C LYS A 12 30.89 -19.63 -44.42
N THR A 13 31.08 -20.77 -43.73
CA THR A 13 30.07 -21.46 -42.89
C THR A 13 30.63 -22.76 -42.30
N MET A 14 30.47 -22.96 -40.99
CA MET A 14 30.21 -24.22 -40.24
C MET A 14 30.29 -23.89 -38.73
N SER A 15 29.87 -24.72 -37.77
CA SER A 15 28.62 -25.48 -37.58
C SER A 15 28.70 -26.19 -36.22
N SER A 16 27.61 -26.19 -35.45
CA SER A 16 27.20 -27.13 -34.39
C SER A 16 28.11 -27.60 -33.23
N SER A 17 27.42 -27.83 -32.11
CA SER A 17 27.76 -28.43 -30.81
C SER A 17 28.51 -29.77 -30.78
N THR A 18 29.18 -30.08 -29.66
CA THR A 18 29.37 -31.46 -29.14
C THR A 18 29.53 -31.47 -27.60
N VAL A 19 29.12 -32.57 -26.95
CA VAL A 19 29.16 -32.87 -25.49
C VAL A 19 30.08 -34.08 -25.23
N MET A 20 30.92 -34.07 -24.18
CA MET A 20 31.42 -35.19 -23.30
C MET A 20 32.26 -34.53 -22.17
N LYS A 21 32.36 -34.94 -20.89
CA LYS A 21 32.35 -36.19 -20.07
C LYS A 21 33.70 -36.92 -19.86
N ASP A 22 34.19 -36.83 -18.61
CA ASP A 22 34.94 -37.76 -17.73
C ASP A 22 36.31 -38.38 -18.16
N GLY A 23 37.36 -38.30 -17.30
CA GLY A 23 38.60 -39.12 -17.39
C GLY A 23 39.86 -38.62 -16.63
N VAL A 24 40.48 -39.46 -15.79
CA VAL A 24 41.53 -39.15 -14.75
C VAL A 24 42.90 -39.81 -15.15
N ALA A 25 44.14 -39.36 -14.84
CA ALA A 25 44.73 -38.55 -13.73
C ALA A 25 46.10 -37.85 -14.06
N LEU A 26 46.58 -37.00 -13.11
CA LEU A 26 47.93 -36.79 -12.49
C LEU A 26 49.28 -37.16 -13.19
N PRO A 27 50.46 -36.53 -12.86
CA PRO A 27 50.80 -35.88 -11.58
C PRO A 27 51.63 -34.55 -11.57
N ASN A 28 51.62 -33.92 -10.38
CA ASN A 28 52.67 -33.12 -9.71
C ASN A 28 53.72 -32.30 -10.51
N GLY A 29 53.75 -30.98 -10.27
CA GLY A 29 54.90 -30.13 -10.63
C GLY A 29 54.89 -28.73 -10.00
N LEU A 30 53.93 -27.87 -10.36
CA LEU A 30 54.09 -26.41 -10.20
C LEU A 30 53.17 -25.69 -9.20
N ALA A 31 52.17 -26.36 -8.62
CA ALA A 31 51.08 -25.70 -7.87
C ALA A 31 51.30 -25.60 -6.34
N ARG A 32 52.55 -25.54 -5.83
CA ARG A 32 52.83 -25.50 -4.37
C ARG A 32 53.75 -24.37 -3.89
N PHE A 33 54.16 -23.41 -4.74
CA PHE A 33 55.18 -22.42 -4.38
C PHE A 33 54.68 -20.99 -4.09
N LEU A 34 53.39 -20.68 -4.31
CA LEU A 34 52.85 -19.30 -4.20
C LEU A 34 51.62 -19.20 -3.28
N GLY A 35 51.70 -19.77 -2.08
CA GLY A 35 50.59 -19.73 -1.10
C GLY A 35 50.99 -19.91 0.36
N ARG A 36 52.23 -19.60 0.75
CA ARG A 36 52.75 -19.82 2.12
C ARG A 36 53.67 -18.70 2.63
N THR A 37 53.28 -17.43 2.46
CA THR A 37 54.10 -16.31 2.96
C THR A 37 53.35 -15.06 3.45
N VAL A 38 52.04 -15.12 3.74
CA VAL A 38 51.31 -14.02 4.42
C VAL A 38 50.31 -14.56 5.46
N GLU A 39 50.78 -15.45 6.35
CA GLU A 39 49.93 -16.04 7.40
C GLU A 39 50.68 -16.14 8.75
N LYS A 40 51.47 -15.09 9.09
CA LYS A 40 52.28 -15.06 10.32
C LYS A 40 52.30 -13.73 11.09
N LEU A 41 51.43 -12.78 10.72
CA LEU A 41 51.22 -11.54 11.47
C LEU A 41 49.71 -11.24 11.50
N HIS A 42 49.05 -11.67 12.57
CA HIS A 42 48.00 -11.02 13.37
C HIS A 42 47.40 -12.08 14.31
N GLY A 43 47.25 -11.75 15.60
CA GLY A 43 46.85 -12.71 16.63
C GLY A 43 45.40 -13.18 16.49
N ALA A 44 45.13 -14.43 16.87
CA ALA A 44 43.79 -15.02 16.80
C ALA A 44 42.85 -14.46 17.89
N PRO A 45 41.73 -13.80 17.55
CA PRO A 45 40.63 -13.65 18.47
C PRO A 45 39.83 -14.95 18.50
N LYS A 46 39.73 -15.59 19.68
CA LYS A 46 38.75 -16.67 19.91
C LYS A 46 37.34 -16.07 20.03
N THR A 47 36.77 -15.57 18.94
CA THR A 47 35.35 -15.25 18.87
C THR A 47 34.56 -16.55 18.75
N ALA A 48 33.98 -16.99 19.87
CA ALA A 48 32.95 -18.01 19.83
C ALA A 48 31.84 -17.52 18.88
N ALA A 49 31.52 -18.31 17.86
CA ALA A 49 30.40 -17.99 16.97
C ALA A 49 29.15 -17.78 17.84
N PRO A 50 28.44 -16.65 17.69
CA PRO A 50 27.23 -16.43 18.47
C PRO A 50 26.26 -17.55 18.10
N ARG A 51 25.97 -18.43 19.06
CA ARG A 51 24.81 -19.31 18.95
C ARG A 51 23.60 -18.39 18.88
N VAL A 52 23.15 -18.12 17.66
CA VAL A 52 21.81 -17.62 17.40
C VAL A 52 20.89 -18.73 17.91
N HIS A 53 20.52 -18.59 19.18
CA HIS A 53 19.34 -19.27 19.70
C HIS A 53 18.17 -18.67 18.93
N SER A 54 17.87 -19.27 17.79
CA SER A 54 16.58 -19.19 17.15
C SER A 54 15.60 -19.76 18.16
N ARG A 55 15.13 -18.88 19.05
CA ARG A 55 13.89 -19.06 19.78
C ARG A 55 12.82 -19.06 18.70
N VAL A 56 12.61 -20.22 18.09
CA VAL A 56 11.34 -20.60 17.50
C VAL A 56 10.36 -20.39 18.64
N ARG A 57 9.69 -19.23 18.64
CA ARG A 57 8.55 -19.01 19.52
C ARG A 57 7.63 -20.16 19.18
N LYS A 58 7.39 -21.07 20.14
CA LYS A 58 6.31 -22.05 20.00
C LYS A 58 5.08 -21.21 19.68
N GLN A 59 4.53 -21.35 18.48
CA GLN A 59 3.22 -20.78 18.22
C GLN A 59 2.27 -21.53 19.15
N GLU A 60 1.76 -20.80 20.14
CA GLU A 60 0.64 -21.29 20.92
C GLU A 60 -0.54 -21.51 19.96
N PRO A 61 -1.34 -22.56 20.16
CA PRO A 61 -2.48 -22.81 19.30
C PRO A 61 -3.44 -21.60 19.36
N PRO A 62 -4.08 -21.24 18.24
CA PRO A 62 -5.05 -20.15 18.23
C PRO A 62 -6.15 -20.42 19.26
N ASN A 63 -6.43 -19.40 20.08
CA ASN A 63 -7.35 -19.48 21.22
C ASN A 63 -8.59 -18.57 21.05
N VAL A 64 -8.66 -17.81 19.95
CA VAL A 64 -9.75 -16.87 19.66
C VAL A 64 -10.21 -16.96 18.20
N VAL A 65 -11.47 -16.60 17.98
CA VAL A 65 -12.04 -16.26 16.67
C VAL A 65 -12.28 -14.76 16.67
N VAL A 66 -11.84 -14.06 15.62
CA VAL A 66 -12.17 -12.65 15.39
C VAL A 66 -13.21 -12.60 14.27
N SER A 67 -14.37 -12.05 14.56
CA SER A 67 -15.47 -11.86 13.60
C SER A 67 -15.55 -10.39 13.22
N HIS A 68 -15.57 -10.10 11.92
CA HIS A 68 -15.72 -8.74 11.39
C HIS A 68 -17.10 -8.66 10.72
N HIS A 69 -17.92 -7.68 11.13
CA HIS A 69 -19.25 -7.44 10.59
C HIS A 69 -19.41 -5.95 10.23
N ALA A 70 -20.54 -5.58 9.62
CA ALA A 70 -20.77 -4.23 9.11
C ALA A 70 -20.73 -3.16 10.22
N ASP A 71 -21.12 -3.55 11.44
CA ASP A 71 -21.31 -2.66 12.59
C ASP A 71 -20.28 -2.88 13.71
N GLY A 72 -19.20 -3.65 13.48
CA GLY A 72 -18.23 -3.93 14.55
C GLY A 72 -17.27 -5.10 14.34
N VAL A 73 -16.53 -5.40 15.41
CA VAL A 73 -15.63 -6.56 15.54
C VAL A 73 -15.87 -7.26 16.88
N ASP A 74 -16.12 -8.56 16.83
CA ASP A 74 -16.25 -9.45 17.99
C ASP A 74 -15.02 -10.35 18.15
N VAL A 75 -14.58 -10.58 19.39
CA VAL A 75 -13.54 -11.56 19.73
C VAL A 75 -14.14 -12.64 20.63
N LEU A 76 -14.23 -13.87 20.13
CA LEU A 76 -14.79 -15.03 20.83
C LEU A 76 -13.68 -16.00 21.25
N HIS A 77 -13.73 -16.51 22.48
CA HIS A 77 -12.83 -17.58 22.93
C HIS A 77 -13.16 -18.90 22.21
N LEU A 78 -12.21 -19.43 21.44
CA LEU A 78 -12.42 -20.52 20.48
C LEU A 78 -13.06 -21.77 21.10
N TYR A 79 -12.67 -22.13 22.33
CA TYR A 79 -13.10 -23.37 22.97
C TYR A 79 -14.42 -23.28 23.75
N SER A 80 -14.84 -22.08 24.15
CA SER A 80 -16.07 -21.90 24.95
C SER A 80 -17.16 -21.11 24.24
N GLY A 81 -16.86 -20.52 23.07
CA GLY A 81 -17.77 -19.60 22.36
C GLY A 81 -18.04 -18.28 23.10
N LYS A 82 -17.45 -18.05 24.28
CA LYS A 82 -17.69 -16.85 25.08
C LYS A 82 -16.98 -15.65 24.46
N GLN A 83 -17.73 -14.57 24.24
CA GLN A 83 -17.20 -13.26 23.88
C GLN A 83 -16.21 -12.75 24.96
N ILE A 84 -15.01 -12.39 24.51
CA ILE A 84 -13.93 -11.83 25.34
C ILE A 84 -14.05 -10.30 25.35
N CYS A 85 -14.19 -9.72 24.17
CA CYS A 85 -14.41 -8.30 23.94
C CYS A 85 -15.11 -8.09 22.59
N ALA A 86 -15.60 -6.87 22.39
CA ALA A 86 -16.11 -6.39 21.11
C ALA A 86 -15.87 -4.89 21.00
N MET A 87 -16.03 -4.37 19.78
CA MET A 87 -15.93 -2.96 19.44
C MET A 87 -17.03 -2.65 18.41
N ASP A 88 -17.99 -1.82 18.81
CA ASP A 88 -19.04 -1.33 17.94
C ASP A 88 -18.46 -0.28 17.00
N LEU A 89 -18.65 -0.43 15.69
CA LEU A 89 -18.07 0.45 14.68
C LEU A 89 -19.17 1.15 13.87
N PRO A 90 -19.25 2.50 13.90
CA PRO A 90 -20.26 3.25 13.16
C PRO A 90 -20.32 2.90 11.65
N ASN A 91 -21.54 2.63 11.18
CA ASN A 91 -21.86 2.22 9.82
C ASN A 91 -22.83 3.24 9.19
N PRO A 92 -22.56 3.80 7.99
CA PRO A 92 -21.45 3.51 7.09
C PRO A 92 -20.12 4.17 7.49
N GLY A 93 -19.01 3.59 7.03
CA GLY A 93 -17.69 4.18 7.18
C GLY A 93 -16.56 3.23 6.78
N LEU A 94 -15.37 3.78 6.67
CA LEU A 94 -14.12 3.03 6.65
C LEU A 94 -13.45 3.19 8.02
N HIS A 95 -13.06 2.06 8.62
CA HIS A 95 -12.40 1.99 9.93
C HIS A 95 -10.94 1.60 9.74
N VAL A 96 -10.02 2.51 10.04
CA VAL A 96 -8.58 2.34 9.80
C VAL A 96 -7.75 3.36 10.56
N ASP A 97 -6.59 2.97 11.08
CA ASP A 97 -5.55 3.89 11.55
C ASP A 97 -4.97 4.69 10.36
N LEU A 98 -5.21 6.01 10.30
CA LEU A 98 -4.72 6.88 9.22
C LEU A 98 -3.42 7.61 9.54
N ASP A 99 -3.09 7.90 10.80
CA ASP A 99 -1.88 8.68 11.14
C ASP A 99 -0.69 7.83 11.63
N GLY A 100 -0.94 6.57 12.00
CA GLY A 100 0.01 5.55 12.42
C GLY A 100 0.21 5.47 13.93
N ASP A 101 -0.75 5.90 14.76
CA ASP A 101 -0.66 5.87 16.23
C ASP A 101 -1.15 4.55 16.88
N GLY A 102 -1.78 3.66 16.10
CA GLY A 102 -2.32 2.38 16.56
C GLY A 102 -3.78 2.41 17.02
N VAL A 103 -4.45 3.56 16.95
CA VAL A 103 -5.89 3.72 17.22
C VAL A 103 -6.67 3.71 15.90
N VAL A 104 -7.91 3.23 15.92
CA VAL A 104 -8.77 3.18 14.74
C VAL A 104 -9.42 4.55 14.53
N ASP A 105 -9.29 5.13 13.33
CA ASP A 105 -10.09 6.26 12.89
C ASP A 105 -11.33 5.80 12.11
N HIS A 106 -12.42 6.57 12.23
CA HIS A 106 -13.63 6.41 11.42
C HIS A 106 -13.66 7.47 10.32
N VAL A 107 -13.84 7.02 9.08
CA VAL A 107 -13.83 7.83 7.86
C VAL A 107 -15.17 7.74 7.14
N GLU A 108 -15.85 8.87 6.96
CA GLU A 108 -17.13 8.95 6.26
C GLU A 108 -17.07 9.81 4.99
N ALA A 109 -17.91 9.44 4.02
CA ALA A 109 -18.18 10.20 2.82
C ALA A 109 -19.66 10.59 2.76
N HIS A 110 -19.92 11.90 2.66
CA HIS A 110 -21.24 12.50 2.69
C HIS A 110 -21.65 12.90 1.28
N GLY A 111 -22.38 12.02 0.60
CA GLY A 111 -22.98 12.27 -0.70
C GLY A 111 -24.41 12.79 -0.58
N TRP A 112 -25.24 12.57 -1.59
CA TRP A 112 -26.65 12.91 -1.52
C TRP A 112 -27.46 11.94 -0.64
N LYS A 113 -27.05 10.65 -0.60
CA LYS A 113 -27.66 9.58 0.21
C LYS A 113 -27.28 9.71 1.69
N SER A 114 -25.99 9.91 2.00
CA SER A 114 -25.46 10.06 3.35
C SER A 114 -25.58 11.50 3.86
N ARG A 115 -26.79 11.89 4.29
CA ARG A 115 -27.07 13.22 4.85
C ARG A 115 -26.92 13.24 6.38
N ALA A 116 -25.70 13.33 6.88
CA ALA A 116 -25.47 13.64 8.29
C ALA A 116 -25.93 15.07 8.65
N ALA A 117 -26.49 15.25 9.84
CA ALA A 117 -26.92 16.56 10.31
C ALA A 117 -25.72 17.52 10.44
N ASN A 118 -25.87 18.75 9.92
CA ASN A 118 -24.84 19.79 9.88
C ASN A 118 -23.57 19.48 9.05
N THR A 119 -23.55 18.40 8.26
CA THR A 119 -22.49 18.13 7.29
C THR A 119 -22.93 18.54 5.87
N PRO A 120 -22.10 19.25 5.07
CA PRO A 120 -22.41 19.52 3.67
C PRO A 120 -22.50 18.23 2.84
N GLN A 121 -23.21 18.28 1.71
CA GLN A 121 -23.12 17.23 0.70
C GLN A 121 -21.80 17.37 -0.08
N CYS A 122 -21.32 16.27 -0.67
CA CYS A 122 -20.01 16.16 -1.30
C CYS A 122 -18.85 16.52 -0.35
N TRP A 123 -18.89 15.92 0.84
CA TRP A 123 -18.00 16.21 1.96
C TRP A 123 -17.38 14.95 2.55
N ALA A 124 -16.24 15.07 3.22
CA ALA A 124 -15.58 14.00 3.95
C ALA A 124 -15.32 14.42 5.40
N THR A 125 -15.47 13.46 6.31
CA THR A 125 -15.11 13.61 7.72
C THR A 125 -14.23 12.45 8.16
N VAL A 126 -13.28 12.75 9.04
CA VAL A 126 -12.52 11.74 9.78
C VAL A 126 -12.60 12.09 11.26
N THR A 127 -12.97 11.10 12.07
CA THR A 127 -12.98 11.17 13.53
C THR A 127 -11.96 10.18 14.08
N ALA A 128 -11.00 10.72 14.84
CA ALA A 128 -9.94 9.94 15.47
C ALA A 128 -10.28 9.62 16.92
N GLY A 129 -9.95 8.39 17.33
CA GLY A 129 -10.23 7.87 18.67
C GLY A 129 -11.57 7.15 18.77
N GLU A 130 -11.55 6.07 19.55
CA GLU A 130 -12.66 5.17 19.85
C GLU A 130 -12.77 5.05 21.39
N PRO A 131 -13.96 5.11 22.02
CA PRO A 131 -15.31 5.14 21.46
C PRO A 131 -15.78 6.50 20.90
N PRO A 132 -16.89 6.54 20.12
CA PRO A 132 -17.42 7.76 19.51
C PRO A 132 -17.70 8.91 20.48
N ALA A 133 -17.94 8.60 21.76
CA ALA A 133 -18.16 9.58 22.82
C ALA A 133 -16.94 10.47 23.13
N VAL A 134 -15.73 10.03 22.80
CA VAL A 134 -14.47 10.80 22.95
C VAL A 134 -13.78 11.10 21.61
N ALA A 135 -14.36 10.64 20.49
CA ALA A 135 -13.80 10.78 19.17
C ALA A 135 -13.70 12.26 18.73
N LYS A 136 -12.53 12.66 18.24
CA LYS A 136 -12.24 14.02 17.81
C LYS A 136 -12.26 14.10 16.29
N ARG A 137 -13.06 14.99 15.71
CA ARG A 137 -13.01 15.24 14.26
C ARG A 137 -11.68 15.88 13.86
N VAL A 138 -10.85 15.13 13.14
CA VAL A 138 -9.51 15.52 12.65
C VAL A 138 -9.54 16.02 11.20
N LEU A 139 -10.45 15.51 10.36
CA LEU A 139 -10.71 16.05 9.01
C LEU A 139 -12.17 16.47 8.86
N SER A 140 -12.39 17.60 8.18
CA SER A 140 -13.70 18.02 7.68
C SER A 140 -13.48 18.86 6.42
N ALA A 141 -13.67 18.27 5.23
CA ALA A 141 -13.33 18.93 3.97
C ALA A 141 -14.17 18.50 2.76
N THR A 142 -14.17 19.33 1.72
CA THR A 142 -14.88 19.08 0.46
C THR A 142 -14.15 18.09 -0.45
N ILE A 143 -14.86 17.04 -0.85
CA ILE A 143 -14.40 16.08 -1.87
C ILE A 143 -14.90 16.41 -3.27
N CYS A 144 -15.76 17.43 -3.41
CA CYS A 144 -16.07 18.02 -4.70
C CYS A 144 -14.92 18.88 -5.23
N ARG A 145 -14.90 19.03 -6.56
CA ARG A 145 -13.99 19.95 -7.24
C ARG A 145 -14.28 21.39 -6.84
N GLY A 146 -13.22 22.16 -6.62
CA GLY A 146 -13.29 23.52 -6.08
C GLY A 146 -12.17 23.79 -5.07
N GLY A 147 -12.19 24.98 -4.48
CA GLY A 147 -11.24 25.34 -3.41
C GLY A 147 -11.36 24.41 -2.19
N SER A 148 -10.29 24.30 -1.41
CA SER A 148 -10.29 23.49 -0.18
C SER A 148 -11.19 24.09 0.91
N GLY A 149 -11.76 23.23 1.76
CA GLY A 149 -12.54 23.64 2.94
C GLY A 149 -13.88 24.32 2.63
N MET A 150 -14.50 24.90 3.67
CA MET A 150 -15.86 25.46 3.60
C MET A 150 -15.99 26.67 2.67
N SER A 151 -14.97 27.54 2.60
CA SER A 151 -14.97 28.72 1.73
C SER A 151 -14.92 28.33 0.26
N GLY A 152 -14.00 27.43 -0.10
CA GLY A 152 -13.89 26.90 -1.46
C GLY A 152 -15.11 26.11 -1.91
N HIS A 153 -15.72 25.33 -1.00
CA HIS A 153 -16.97 24.62 -1.26
C HIS A 153 -18.15 25.58 -1.52
N ARG A 154 -18.30 26.64 -0.72
CA ARG A 154 -19.33 27.67 -0.93
C ARG A 154 -19.10 28.45 -2.22
N ALA A 155 -17.86 28.78 -2.56
CA ALA A 155 -17.51 29.43 -3.81
C ALA A 155 -17.85 28.56 -5.04
N ALA A 156 -17.63 27.25 -4.96
CA ALA A 156 -18.03 26.32 -6.02
C ALA A 156 -19.56 26.27 -6.20
N ILE A 157 -20.34 26.23 -5.12
CA ILE A 157 -21.81 26.33 -5.18
C ILE A 157 -22.25 27.65 -5.81
N ALA A 158 -21.64 28.78 -5.40
CA ALA A 158 -21.93 30.10 -5.97
C ALA A 158 -21.57 30.22 -7.46
N ALA A 159 -20.57 29.46 -7.93
CA ALA A 159 -20.22 29.33 -9.34
C ALA A 159 -21.13 28.37 -10.13
N GLY A 160 -22.22 27.86 -9.53
CA GLY A 160 -23.20 27.00 -10.19
C GLY A 160 -22.91 25.49 -10.12
N HIS A 161 -21.90 25.05 -9.34
CA HIS A 161 -21.70 23.62 -9.11
C HIS A 161 -22.76 23.09 -8.13
N ASP A 162 -23.80 22.44 -8.66
CA ASP A 162 -24.79 21.76 -7.81
C ASP A 162 -24.16 20.54 -7.13
N HIS A 163 -23.92 20.61 -5.83
CA HIS A 163 -23.39 19.49 -5.04
C HIS A 163 -24.50 18.55 -4.52
N ARG A 164 -25.79 18.86 -4.71
CA ARG A 164 -26.91 18.14 -4.11
C ARG A 164 -27.21 16.79 -4.75
N VAL A 165 -26.80 16.62 -6.01
CA VAL A 165 -26.96 15.39 -6.80
C VAL A 165 -25.69 14.51 -6.80
N VAL A 166 -24.67 14.89 -6.02
CA VAL A 166 -23.39 14.19 -6.00
C VAL A 166 -23.46 12.98 -5.08
N ASP A 167 -23.34 11.79 -5.65
CA ASP A 167 -23.16 10.56 -4.90
C ASP A 167 -21.68 10.24 -4.71
N VAL A 168 -21.36 9.43 -3.70
CA VAL A 168 -19.99 9.09 -3.33
C VAL A 168 -19.93 7.63 -2.91
N VAL A 169 -18.95 6.89 -3.43
CA VAL A 169 -18.71 5.50 -3.03
C VAL A 169 -18.12 5.43 -1.61
N PRO A 170 -18.21 4.27 -0.94
CA PRO A 170 -17.46 4.02 0.30
C PRO A 170 -15.98 4.39 0.13
N PRO A 171 -15.39 5.14 1.08
CA PRO A 171 -14.00 5.59 0.98
C PRO A 171 -13.02 4.42 1.10
N VAL A 172 -11.82 4.60 0.52
CA VAL A 172 -10.71 3.64 0.65
C VAL A 172 -9.49 4.30 1.27
N SER A 173 -8.66 3.53 1.96
CA SER A 173 -7.35 3.99 2.41
C SER A 173 -6.23 3.37 1.56
N LEU A 174 -5.25 4.19 1.18
CA LEU A 174 -3.98 3.70 0.63
C LEU A 174 -2.86 3.87 1.64
N ARG A 175 -2.01 2.85 1.76
CA ARG A 175 -0.76 2.96 2.53
C ARG A 175 0.17 3.93 1.83
N ARG A 176 0.68 4.93 2.55
CA ARG A 176 1.75 5.80 2.03
C ARG A 176 3.01 4.96 1.80
N LEU A 177 3.72 5.22 0.71
CA LEU A 177 5.10 4.77 0.56
C LEU A 177 6.01 5.83 1.19
N PRO A 178 7.10 5.44 1.88
CA PRO A 178 7.99 6.41 2.52
C PRO A 178 8.60 7.34 1.46
N GLU A 179 8.33 8.64 1.60
CA GLU A 179 8.82 9.70 0.69
C GLU A 179 10.16 10.26 1.18
N THR A 180 10.47 10.07 2.46
CA THR A 180 11.72 10.50 3.09
C THR A 180 12.50 9.35 3.70
N ALA A 181 13.83 9.53 3.84
CA ALA A 181 14.69 8.55 4.53
C ALA A 181 14.30 8.32 6.00
N ASN A 182 13.68 9.32 6.65
CA ASN A 182 13.17 9.20 8.02
C ASN A 182 11.91 8.32 8.09
N GLU A 183 11.03 8.40 7.09
CA GLU A 183 9.87 7.49 6.99
C GLU A 183 10.31 6.07 6.62
N LEU A 184 11.34 5.91 5.77
CA LEU A 184 11.89 4.60 5.41
C LEU A 184 12.44 3.82 6.61
N ALA A 185 12.87 4.52 7.66
CA ALA A 185 13.33 3.92 8.92
C ALA A 185 12.18 3.54 9.88
N ARG A 186 10.93 3.95 9.60
CA ARG A 186 9.78 3.60 10.45
C ARG A 186 9.25 2.21 10.11
N PRO A 187 8.68 1.49 11.10
CA PRO A 187 7.83 0.34 10.84
C PRO A 187 6.72 0.72 9.84
N LEU A 188 6.45 -0.15 8.85
CA LEU A 188 5.53 0.16 7.76
C LEU A 188 4.07 0.36 8.24
N ASP A 189 3.74 -0.22 9.39
CA ASP A 189 2.50 -0.09 10.17
C ASP A 189 2.38 1.27 10.87
N ALA A 190 3.49 1.86 11.35
CA ALA A 190 3.54 3.23 11.87
C ALA A 190 3.66 4.31 10.77
N MET A 191 3.34 3.95 9.51
CA MET A 191 3.22 4.88 8.39
C MET A 191 1.76 5.25 8.17
N SER A 192 1.51 6.55 8.09
CA SER A 192 0.19 7.09 7.77
C SER A 192 -0.38 6.55 6.47
N ARG A 193 -1.70 6.56 6.39
CA ARG A 193 -2.47 6.26 5.20
C ARG A 193 -3.13 7.51 4.65
N ASP A 194 -3.39 7.45 3.35
CA ASP A 194 -4.13 8.48 2.63
C ASP A 194 -5.58 8.03 2.51
N ALA A 195 -6.54 8.89 2.89
CA ALA A 195 -7.97 8.67 2.72
C ALA A 195 -8.41 9.16 1.33
N ILE A 196 -9.06 8.29 0.55
CA ILE A 196 -9.40 8.54 -0.84
C ILE A 196 -10.91 8.38 -1.08
N PHE A 197 -11.46 9.36 -1.78
CA PHE A 197 -12.89 9.53 -2.04
C PHE A 197 -13.12 9.68 -3.54
N LEU A 198 -14.10 8.97 -4.10
CA LEU A 198 -14.52 9.08 -5.51
C LEU A 198 -16.00 9.45 -5.57
N ASN A 199 -16.32 10.55 -6.25
CA ASN A 199 -17.70 10.98 -6.45
C ASN A 199 -18.25 10.56 -7.82
N ASN A 200 -19.57 10.64 -8.01
CA ASN A 200 -20.27 10.21 -9.22
C ASN A 200 -19.98 11.04 -10.48
N ARG A 201 -19.18 12.09 -10.33
CA ARG A 201 -18.65 12.89 -11.44
C ARG A 201 -17.29 12.40 -11.89
N GLY A 202 -16.62 11.56 -11.11
CA GLY A 202 -15.25 11.11 -11.36
C GLY A 202 -14.19 11.99 -10.70
N ASP A 203 -14.56 12.91 -9.81
CA ASP A 203 -13.55 13.62 -9.00
C ASP A 203 -13.02 12.64 -7.93
N LEU A 204 -11.73 12.32 -8.02
CA LEU A 204 -11.00 11.48 -7.09
C LEU A 204 -10.17 12.40 -6.18
N THR A 205 -10.45 12.41 -4.89
CA THR A 205 -9.82 13.33 -3.92
C THR A 205 -9.07 12.56 -2.85
N CYS A 206 -7.85 12.99 -2.54
CA CYS A 206 -6.97 12.37 -1.55
C CYS A 206 -6.66 13.34 -0.41
N TYR A 207 -6.82 12.84 0.83
CA TYR A 207 -6.47 13.54 2.05
C TYR A 207 -5.40 12.79 2.84
N ASP A 208 -4.39 13.54 3.26
CA ASP A 208 -3.55 13.19 4.41
C ASP A 208 -4.31 13.65 5.67
N VAL A 209 -4.28 12.86 6.74
CA VAL A 209 -4.84 13.25 8.05
C VAL A 209 -3.76 13.79 9.00
N ARG A 210 -2.48 13.48 8.75
CA ARG A 210 -1.36 14.08 9.50
C ARG A 210 -1.33 15.60 9.38
N ASP A 211 -0.78 16.23 10.41
CA ASP A 211 -0.36 17.64 10.44
C ASP A 211 -1.41 18.64 9.90
N GLY A 212 -2.63 18.55 10.43
CA GLY A 212 -3.73 19.48 10.10
C GLY A 212 -4.58 19.09 8.89
N ALA A 213 -4.54 17.82 8.49
CA ALA A 213 -5.46 17.18 7.56
C ALA A 213 -5.53 17.84 6.15
N ARG A 214 -4.47 17.64 5.36
CA ARG A 214 -4.22 18.32 4.08
C ARG A 214 -4.71 17.53 2.86
N ARG A 215 -5.43 18.20 1.94
CA ARG A 215 -5.71 17.67 0.59
C ARG A 215 -4.38 17.50 -0.17
N ARG A 216 -3.97 16.26 -0.45
CA ARG A 216 -2.72 15.97 -1.17
C ARG A 216 -2.84 16.26 -2.66
N TRP A 217 -3.90 15.73 -3.26
CA TRP A 217 -4.21 15.88 -4.68
C TRP A 217 -5.71 15.70 -4.92
N GLN A 218 -6.16 16.19 -6.07
CA GLN A 218 -7.49 15.95 -6.60
C GLN A 218 -7.37 15.75 -8.11
N LEU A 219 -7.88 14.65 -8.61
CA LEU A 219 -7.79 14.22 -10.00
C LEU A 219 -9.20 14.06 -10.58
N ARG A 220 -9.31 14.13 -11.91
CA ARG A 220 -10.55 13.83 -12.63
C ARG A 220 -10.35 12.56 -13.43
N THR A 221 -11.13 11.54 -13.13
CA THR A 221 -11.19 10.28 -13.87
C THR A 221 -12.32 10.32 -14.91
N THR A 222 -12.40 9.28 -15.72
CA THR A 222 -13.55 9.01 -16.62
C THR A 222 -14.71 8.29 -15.92
N ALA A 223 -14.55 7.90 -14.64
CA ALA A 223 -15.62 7.25 -13.89
C ALA A 223 -16.80 8.20 -13.69
N GLY A 224 -18.01 7.69 -13.86
CA GLY A 224 -19.23 8.42 -13.60
C GLY A 224 -20.40 7.44 -13.53
N TRP A 225 -21.39 7.78 -12.72
CA TRP A 225 -22.64 7.03 -12.58
C TRP A 225 -23.77 8.01 -12.30
N ASP A 226 -24.98 7.64 -12.71
CA ASP A 226 -26.18 8.32 -12.27
C ASP A 226 -26.75 7.64 -11.02
N ASN A 227 -27.93 8.09 -10.59
CA ASN A 227 -28.57 7.60 -9.38
C ASN A 227 -29.79 6.73 -9.72
N ASP A 228 -29.71 5.93 -10.80
CA ASP A 228 -30.79 5.04 -11.23
C ASP A 228 -31.09 3.89 -10.24
N GLY A 229 -30.13 3.56 -9.38
CA GLY A 229 -30.22 2.49 -8.38
C GLY A 229 -30.02 1.07 -8.94
N VAL A 230 -29.67 0.94 -10.22
CA VAL A 230 -29.42 -0.35 -10.89
C VAL A 230 -27.99 -0.82 -10.64
N VAL A 231 -27.04 0.10 -10.52
CA VAL A 231 -25.63 -0.18 -10.24
C VAL A 231 -25.21 0.39 -8.89
N SER A 232 -24.58 -0.45 -8.06
CA SER A 232 -23.91 -0.04 -6.82
C SER A 232 -22.42 0.16 -7.08
N PRO A 233 -21.95 1.41 -7.25
CA PRO A 233 -20.54 1.69 -7.54
C PRO A 233 -19.67 1.48 -6.30
N SER A 234 -18.46 0.99 -6.52
CA SER A 234 -17.45 0.76 -5.47
C SER A 234 -16.09 1.28 -5.92
N LEU A 235 -15.29 1.72 -4.95
CA LEU A 235 -13.86 1.94 -5.12
C LEU A 235 -13.12 0.86 -4.33
N THR A 236 -12.05 0.32 -4.88
CA THR A 236 -11.25 -0.71 -4.21
C THR A 236 -9.79 -0.52 -4.54
N ALA A 237 -8.94 -0.57 -3.52
CA ALA A 237 -7.50 -0.60 -3.67
C ALA A 237 -7.02 -2.05 -3.76
N PHE A 238 -6.19 -2.35 -4.76
CA PHE A 238 -5.48 -3.62 -4.86
C PHE A 238 -3.98 -3.36 -4.95
N SER A 239 -3.17 -4.32 -4.48
CA SER A 239 -1.74 -4.25 -4.75
C SER A 239 -1.51 -4.63 -6.20
N THR A 240 -0.75 -3.82 -6.93
CA THR A 240 -0.20 -4.23 -8.23
C THR A 240 0.87 -5.33 -8.08
N ARG A 241 1.16 -5.84 -6.88
CA ARG A 241 2.18 -6.89 -6.73
C ARG A 241 1.64 -8.28 -7.05
N VAL A 242 2.01 -8.82 -8.21
CA VAL A 242 1.77 -10.23 -8.59
C VAL A 242 3.03 -11.03 -8.24
N GLY A 243 2.90 -12.07 -7.40
CA GLY A 243 4.03 -12.92 -7.01
C GLY A 243 5.16 -12.20 -6.26
N GLY A 244 4.90 -11.02 -5.69
CA GLY A 244 5.89 -10.18 -5.01
C GLY A 244 6.55 -9.09 -5.87
N TYR A 245 6.37 -9.13 -7.19
CA TYR A 245 6.88 -8.13 -8.14
C TYR A 245 5.80 -7.11 -8.49
N VAL A 246 6.18 -5.84 -8.63
CA VAL A 246 5.25 -4.79 -9.09
C VAL A 246 4.87 -5.08 -10.54
N ASP A 247 3.60 -5.35 -10.77
CA ASP A 247 2.99 -5.38 -12.10
C ASP A 247 2.93 -3.94 -12.62
N LEU A 248 3.60 -3.72 -13.74
CA LEU A 248 3.67 -2.44 -14.45
C LEU A 248 2.74 -2.42 -15.68
N ALA A 249 1.91 -3.45 -15.85
CA ALA A 249 0.93 -3.58 -16.94
C ALA A 249 -0.48 -3.18 -16.47
N VAL A 250 -0.65 -1.92 -16.03
CA VAL A 250 -1.94 -1.26 -15.80
C VAL A 250 -1.93 0.13 -16.44
#